data_AF-A0A972WG82-F1
#
_entry.id   AF-A0A972WG82-F1
#
_cell.length_a   1.000
_cell.length_b   1.000
_cell.length_c   1.000
_cell.angle_alpha   90.00
_cell.angle_beta   90.00
_cell.angle_gamma   90.00
#
_symmetry.space_group_name_H-M   'P 1'
#
loop_
_entity.id
_entity.type
_entity.pdbx_description
1 polymer ?
#
loop_
_entity_poly.entity_id
_entity_poly.type
_entity_poly.pdbx_seq_one_letter_code
_entity_poly.pdbx_strand_id
1 'polypeptide(L)' 'MAALVEEIYSHQLALTNLVMDASSAKMDPRKAVDAWIAKHRETVSPTELLLGELWATEVNDLSMIAVASRQIKTMTEVSN' A
#
# COMPACT_ATOMS: atom_id res chain seq x y z
N MET A 1 -0.82 -14.33 14.16
CA MET A 1 -1.91 -13.57 13.50
C MET A 1 -1.94 -12.11 13.97
N ALA A 2 -2.12 -11.82 15.27
CA ALA A 2 -2.20 -10.45 15.78
C ALA A 2 -1.02 -9.54 15.34
N ALA A 3 0.21 -9.99 15.52
CA ALA A 3 1.40 -9.22 15.10
C ALA A 3 1.46 -8.93 13.60
N LEU A 4 1.02 -9.86 12.74
CA LEU A 4 1.01 -9.67 11.29
C LEU A 4 -0.09 -8.67 10.87
N VAL A 5 -1.23 -8.73 11.54
CA VAL A 5 -2.33 -7.77 11.33
C VAL A 5 -1.89 -6.36 11.75
N GLU A 6 -1.25 -6.22 12.92
CA GLU A 6 -0.69 -4.94 13.40
C GLU A 6 0.37 -4.38 12.45
N GLU A 7 1.26 -5.23 11.93
CA GLU A 7 2.28 -4.84 10.95
C GLU A 7 1.64 -4.31 9.66
N ILE A 8 0.66 -5.01 9.09
CA ILE A 8 -0.06 -4.57 7.89
C ILE A 8 -0.77 -3.23 8.13
N TYR A 9 -1.43 -3.07 9.27
CA TYR A 9 -2.08 -1.80 9.63
C TYR A 9 -1.06 -0.66 9.75
N SER A 10 0.12 -0.92 10.33
CA SER A 10 1.19 0.07 10.42
C SER A 10 1.64 0.54 9.03
N HIS A 11 1.83 -0.39 8.08
CA HIS A 11 2.19 -0.05 6.71
C HIS A 11 1.09 0.72 5.97
N GLN A 12 -0.18 0.35 6.15
CA GLN A 12 -1.33 1.07 5.57
C GLN A 12 -1.44 2.51 6.12
N LEU A 13 -1.23 2.68 7.42
CA LEU A 13 -1.23 4.00 8.06
C LEU A 13 -0.10 4.88 7.52
N ALA A 14 1.11 4.33 7.43
CA ALA A 14 2.26 5.04 6.86
C ALA A 14 2.01 5.46 5.41
N LEU A 15 1.47 4.56 4.58
CA LEU A 15 1.10 4.88 3.20
C LEU A 15 0.04 5.98 3.12
N THR A 16 -0.98 5.93 3.98
CA THR A 16 -2.02 6.95 4.04
C THR A 16 -1.44 8.32 4.40
N ASN A 17 -0.54 8.37 5.39
CA ASN A 17 0.14 9.60 5.78
C ASN A 17 0.97 10.18 4.62
N LEU A 18 1.70 9.34 3.87
CA LEU A 18 2.47 9.79 2.70
C LEU A 18 1.59 10.41 1.61
N VAL A 19 0.41 9.82 1.35
CA VAL A 19 -0.55 10.40 0.40
C VAL A 19 -1.07 11.75 0.92
N MET A 20 -1.37 11.83 2.22
CA MET A 20 -1.84 13.08 2.84
C MET A 20 -0.78 14.18 2.81
N ASP A 21 0.48 13.87 3.15
CA ASP A 21 1.61 14.81 3.16
C ASP A 21 1.93 15.36 1.76
N ALA A 22 1.72 14.54 0.73
CA ALA A 22 1.86 14.95 -0.67
C ALA A 22 0.65 15.75 -1.22
N SER A 23 -0.43 15.84 -0.44
CA SER A 23 -1.69 16.49 -0.84
C SER A 23 -1.84 17.89 -0.22
N SER A 24 -2.91 18.61 -0.57
CA SER A 24 -3.27 19.88 0.08
C SER A 24 -4.63 19.77 0.73
N ALA A 25 -4.87 20.51 1.82
CA ALA A 25 -6.12 20.47 2.59
C ALA A 25 -7.39 20.80 1.79
N LYS A 26 -7.26 21.38 0.59
CA LYS A 26 -8.37 21.73 -0.31
C LYS A 26 -8.52 20.76 -1.48
N MET A 27 -7.61 19.80 -1.63
CA MET A 27 -7.64 18.81 -2.70
C MET A 27 -8.71 17.77 -2.40
N ASP A 28 -9.46 17.39 -3.43
CA ASP A 28 -10.38 16.26 -3.33
C ASP A 28 -9.59 14.97 -2.99
N PRO A 29 -10.03 14.15 -2.02
CA PRO A 29 -9.29 12.96 -1.60
C PRO A 29 -8.99 11.97 -2.73
N ARG A 30 -9.92 11.75 -3.68
CA ARG A 30 -9.65 10.86 -4.81
C ARG A 30 -8.58 11.44 -5.72
N LYS A 31 -8.65 12.74 -6.00
CA LYS A 31 -7.60 13.42 -6.78
C LYS A 31 -6.23 13.36 -6.12
N ALA A 32 -6.16 13.42 -4.79
CA ALA A 32 -4.91 13.26 -4.05
C ALA A 32 -4.33 11.86 -4.22
N VAL A 33 -5.16 10.83 -4.09
CA VAL A 33 -4.78 9.43 -4.32
C VAL A 33 -4.34 9.21 -5.77
N ASP A 34 -5.12 9.66 -6.76
CA ASP A 34 -4.80 9.50 -8.18
C ASP A 34 -3.48 10.19 -8.56
N ALA A 35 -3.26 11.39 -8.04
CA ALA A 35 -2.01 12.13 -8.26
C ALA A 35 -0.81 11.41 -7.63
N TRP A 36 -0.98 10.86 -6.42
CA TRP A 36 0.06 10.08 -5.76
C TRP A 36 0.37 8.78 -6.52
N ILE A 37 -0.66 8.05 -6.99
CA ILE A 37 -0.50 6.85 -7.82
C ILE A 37 0.24 7.18 -9.12
N ALA A 38 -0.14 8.27 -9.80
CA ALA A 38 0.51 8.69 -11.03
C ALA A 38 2.00 8.96 -10.83
N LYS A 39 2.39 9.54 -9.68
CA LYS A 39 3.78 9.83 -9.31
C LYS A 39 4.58 8.57 -8.93
N HIS A 40 3.95 7.58 -8.29
CA HIS A 40 4.62 6.38 -7.76
C HIS A 40 4.23 5.11 -8.51
N ARG A 41 3.87 5.24 -9.80
CA ARG A 41 3.33 4.14 -10.61
C ARG A 41 4.25 2.91 -10.65
N GLU A 42 5.56 3.12 -10.67
CA GLU A 42 6.56 2.06 -10.73
C GLU A 42 6.52 1.12 -9.51
N THR A 43 6.09 1.61 -8.34
CA THR A 43 5.94 0.80 -7.12
C THR A 43 4.49 0.36 -6.90
N VAL A 44 3.51 1.17 -7.32
CA VAL A 44 2.08 0.85 -7.21
C VAL A 44 1.69 -0.31 -8.12
N SER A 45 2.06 -0.29 -9.41
CA SER A 45 1.58 -1.29 -10.36
C SER A 45 2.01 -2.74 -10.03
N PRO A 46 3.25 -3.02 -9.60
CA PRO A 46 3.62 -4.36 -9.12
C PRO A 46 2.85 -4.79 -7.86
N THR A 47 2.58 -3.85 -6.94
CA THR A 47 1.84 -4.12 -5.71
C THR A 47 0.38 -4.43 -6.01
N GLU A 48 -0.26 -3.69 -6.92
CA GLU A 48 -1.64 -3.95 -7.38
C GLU A 48 -1.77 -5.34 -8.00
N LEU A 49 -0.81 -5.75 -8.83
CA LEU A 49 -0.79 -7.09 -9.44
C LEU A 49 -0.68 -8.18 -8.37
N LEU A 50 0.25 -8.04 -7.42
CA LEU A 50 0.42 -8.99 -6.32
C LEU A 50 -0.84 -9.10 -5.45
N LEU A 51 -1.48 -7.97 -5.12
CA LEU A 51 -2.74 -7.98 -4.35
C LEU A 51 -3.87 -8.66 -5.13
N GLY A 52 -3.94 -8.43 -6.44
CA GLY A 52 -4.89 -9.11 -7.32
C GLY A 52 -4.71 -10.63 -7.32
N GLU A 53 -3.46 -11.11 -7.42
CA GLU A 53 -3.13 -12.53 -7.30
C GLU A 53 -3.54 -13.08 -5.92
N LEU A 54 -3.21 -12.36 -4.85
CA LEU A 54 -3.55 -12.77 -3.49
C LEU A 54 -5.07 -12.92 -3.30
N TRP A 55 -5.87 -11.95 -3.78
CA TRP A 55 -7.33 -12.02 -3.70
C TRP A 55 -7.97 -13.07 -4.62
N ALA A 56 -7.32 -13.44 -5.71
CA ALA A 56 -7.78 -14.49 -6.63
C ALA A 56 -7.57 -15.91 -6.09
N THR A 57 -6.79 -16.06 -5.01
CA THR A 57 -6.50 -17.32 -4.35
C THR A 57 -7.24 -17.43 -3.01
N GLU A 58 -7.52 -18.65 -2.54
CA GLU A 58 -7.91 -18.83 -1.13
C GLU A 58 -6.74 -18.38 -0.25
N VAL A 59 -6.89 -17.25 0.43
CA VAL A 59 -5.87 -16.69 1.34
C VAL A 59 -5.79 -17.56 2.59
N ASN A 60 -5.08 -18.69 2.48
CA ASN A 60 -4.80 -19.63 3.57
C ASN A 60 -3.30 -19.73 3.89
N ASP A 61 -2.43 -19.11 3.10
CA ASP A 61 -0.98 -19.09 3.32
C ASP A 61 -0.51 -17.77 3.97
N LEU A 62 -0.05 -17.86 5.22
CA LEU A 62 0.53 -16.74 5.96
C LEU A 62 1.77 -16.15 5.30
N SER A 63 2.50 -16.95 4.53
CA SER A 63 3.69 -16.52 3.81
C SER A 63 3.32 -15.53 2.71
N MET A 64 2.23 -15.77 1.98
CA MET A 64 1.73 -14.85 0.96
C MET A 64 1.27 -13.52 1.56
N ILE A 65 0.59 -13.55 2.72
CA ILE A 65 0.20 -12.35 3.45
C ILE A 65 1.43 -11.54 3.87
N ALA A 66 2.49 -12.22 4.35
CA ALA A 66 3.74 -11.57 4.72
C ALA A 66 4.48 -10.96 3.52
N VAL A 67 4.43 -11.60 2.34
CA VAL A 67 5.02 -11.05 1.10
C VAL A 67 4.28 -9.79 0.67
N ALA A 68 2.94 -9.80 0.70
CA ALA A 68 2.13 -8.61 0.41
C ALA A 68 2.42 -7.47 1.41
N SER A 69 2.55 -7.79 2.71
CA SER A 69 2.92 -6.81 3.75
C SER A 69 4.26 -6.11 3.43
N ARG A 70 5.28 -6.88 3.01
CA ARG A 70 6.59 -6.33 2.63
C ARG A 70 6.53 -5.42 1.42
N GLN A 71 5.70 -5.73 0.41
CA GLN A 71 5.55 -4.85 -0.75
C GLN A 71 4.90 -3.51 -0.39
N ILE A 72 3.89 -3.52 0.49
CA ILE A 72 3.30 -2.27 1.00
C ILE A 72 4.36 -1.46 1.75
N LYS A 73 5.20 -2.09 2.58
CA LYS A 73 6.33 -1.41 3.23
C LYS A 73 7.27 -0.76 2.22
N THR A 74 7.65 -1.46 1.16
CA THR A 74 8.52 -0.89 0.11
C THR A 74 7.92 0.37 -0.54
N MET A 75 6.60 0.43 -0.75
CA MET A 75 5.94 1.65 -1.25
C MET A 75 6.12 2.84 -0.30
N THR A 76 6.16 2.60 1.02
CA THR A 76 6.38 3.66 2.02
C THR A 76 7.82 4.16 2.06
N GLU A 77 8.79 3.35 1.66
CA GLU A 77 10.22 3.69 1.72
C GLU A 77 10.70 4.47 0.48
N VAL A 78 10.07 4.25 -0.68
CA VAL A 78 10.44 4.90 -1.96
C VAL A 78 9.93 6.35 -2.05
N SER A 79 9.08 6.78 -1.11
CA SER A 79 8.49 8.13 -1.11
C SER A 79 9.37 9.23 -0.48
N ASN A 80 10.62 8.91 -0.08
CA ASN A 80 11.61 9.84 0.48
C ASN A 80 12.61 10.36 -0.57
#